data_AF-A0A5M3VX60-F1
#
_entry.id   AF-A0A5M3VX60-F1
#
_cell.length_a   1.000
_cell.length_b   1.000
_cell.length_c   1.000
_cell.angle_alpha   90.00
_cell.angle_beta   90.00
_cell.angle_gamma   90.00
#
_symmetry.space_group_name_H-M   'P 1'
#
loop_
_entity.id
_entity.type
_entity.pdbx_description
1 polymer ?
#
loop_
_entity_poly.entity_id
_entity_poly.type
_entity_poly.pdbx_seq_one_letter_code
_entity_poly.pdbx_strand_id
1 'polypeptide(L)'
;MEVKLIAMISGVNGFGSRTCTDDWEHALITGNGRQGALVYGGPRALRVTFSHERLFLPVGPPLDPPNTVRILPELRSLLYGGAYQQAADRVLDLAIEENPAYAELRQIDPLVPSATLTFRPLTSSSPYFRECDFTSGVVTQGWPGFAQEVFASRADDVIAIRLTGDINGVLDLAPPEDPRSNARPRSPTPTPCA
;
A
#
# COMPACT_ATOMS: atom_id res chain seq x y z
N MET A 1 -9.38 -8.88 42.51
CA MET A 1 -8.60 -8.98 41.26
C MET A 1 -9.59 -8.92 40.12
N GLU A 2 -9.97 -7.70 39.72
CA GLU A 2 -10.99 -7.48 38.70
C GLU A 2 -10.40 -7.78 37.33
N VAL A 3 -10.90 -8.85 36.71
CA VAL A 3 -10.72 -9.09 35.27
C VAL A 3 -11.57 -8.04 34.56
N LYS A 4 -10.93 -6.95 34.15
CA LYS A 4 -11.55 -5.93 33.30
C LYS A 4 -11.86 -6.59 31.96
N LEU A 5 -13.13 -6.94 31.77
CA LEU A 5 -13.69 -7.46 30.53
C LEU A 5 -13.41 -6.43 29.41
N ILE A 6 -12.41 -6.69 28.57
CA ILE A 6 -12.16 -5.93 27.35
C ILE A 6 -13.36 -6.24 26.45
N ALA A 7 -14.29 -5.29 26.35
CA ALA A 7 -15.45 -5.41 25.48
C ALA A 7 -15.03 -5.74 24.03
N MET A 8 -15.26 -6.99 23.62
CA MET A 8 -15.51 -7.46 22.25
C MET A 8 -14.94 -6.56 21.14
N ILE A 9 -13.65 -6.70 20.83
CA ILE A 9 -13.27 -6.70 19.41
C ILE A 9 -13.93 -7.98 18.88
N SER A 10 -14.68 -7.88 17.80
CA SER A 10 -15.54 -8.95 17.29
C SER A 10 -14.79 -10.29 17.18
N GLY A 11 -15.51 -11.42 17.21
CA GLY A 11 -14.96 -12.77 17.05
C GLY A 11 -14.43 -13.08 15.64
N VAL A 12 -13.85 -12.10 14.96
CA VAL A 12 -13.25 -12.26 13.64
C VAL A 12 -11.97 -13.08 13.71
N ASN A 13 -11.78 -13.96 12.73
CA ASN A 13 -10.50 -14.60 12.48
C ASN A 13 -9.59 -13.57 11.80
N GLY A 14 -9.00 -12.67 12.58
CA GLY A 14 -8.45 -11.45 12.00
C GLY A 14 -7.67 -10.55 12.94
N PHE A 15 -7.37 -9.36 12.45
CA PHE A 15 -6.79 -8.26 13.22
C PHE A 15 -7.89 -7.34 13.73
N GLY A 16 -7.72 -6.78 14.94
CA GLY A 16 -8.55 -5.68 15.42
C GLY A 16 -7.78 -4.71 16.30
N SER A 17 -8.16 -3.43 16.25
CA SER A 17 -7.57 -2.36 17.05
C SER A 17 -8.59 -1.26 17.37
N ARG A 18 -8.30 -0.47 18.40
CA ARG A 18 -9.02 0.75 18.78
C ARG A 18 -8.21 2.03 18.52
N THR A 19 -7.03 1.91 17.92
CA THR A 19 -6.18 3.03 17.56
C THR A 19 -6.52 3.56 16.17
N CYS A 20 -6.47 4.88 16.02
CA CYS A 20 -6.48 5.53 14.71
C CYS A 20 -5.06 5.67 14.20
N THR A 21 -4.97 5.87 12.89
CA THR A 21 -3.73 6.22 12.23
C THR A 21 -4.03 7.05 11.00
N ASP A 22 -3.32 8.15 10.82
CA ASP A 22 -3.28 8.87 9.54
C ASP A 22 -2.13 8.37 8.65
N ASP A 23 -1.37 7.38 9.10
CA ASP A 23 -0.24 6.79 8.40
C ASP A 23 -0.63 5.51 7.66
N TRP A 24 -0.30 5.49 6.36
CA TRP A 24 -0.57 4.38 5.46
C TRP A 24 0.19 3.11 5.83
N GLU A 25 1.34 3.20 6.50
CA GLU A 25 2.13 2.03 6.95
C GLU A 25 1.36 1.19 7.98
N HIS A 26 0.42 1.82 8.68
CA HIS A 26 -0.43 1.21 9.69
C HIS A 26 -1.87 0.99 9.20
N ALA A 27 -2.15 1.22 7.91
CA ALA A 27 -3.46 0.98 7.33
C ALA A 27 -3.81 -0.51 7.28
N LEU A 28 -5.09 -0.82 7.25
CA LEU A 28 -5.58 -2.17 6.96
C LEU A 28 -5.75 -2.31 5.45
N ILE A 29 -5.44 -3.49 4.91
CA ILE A 29 -5.40 -3.72 3.46
C ILE A 29 -6.44 -4.75 3.02
N THR A 30 -7.03 -4.50 1.86
CA THR A 30 -7.83 -5.47 1.09
C THR A 30 -7.48 -5.35 -0.39
N GLY A 31 -7.59 -6.44 -1.15
CA GLY A 31 -7.22 -6.45 -2.57
C GLY A 31 -7.67 -7.70 -3.30
N ASN A 32 -7.90 -7.58 -4.61
CA ASN A 32 -8.39 -8.67 -5.45
C ASN A 32 -7.31 -9.27 -6.40
N GLY A 33 -6.08 -8.79 -6.26
CA GLY A 33 -4.94 -9.08 -7.12
C GLY A 33 -4.62 -7.97 -8.12
N ARG A 34 -5.65 -7.24 -8.59
CA ARG A 34 -5.53 -6.15 -9.57
C ARG A 34 -5.73 -4.77 -8.94
N GLN A 35 -6.67 -4.67 -8.01
CA GLN A 35 -7.04 -3.46 -7.27
C GLN A 35 -6.75 -3.68 -5.79
N GLY A 36 -6.25 -2.63 -5.13
CA GLY A 36 -5.97 -2.62 -3.69
C GLY A 36 -6.59 -1.40 -3.01
N ALA A 37 -6.94 -1.56 -1.74
CA ALA A 37 -7.39 -0.49 -0.87
C ALA A 37 -6.65 -0.53 0.47
N LEU A 38 -6.12 0.62 0.87
CA LEU A 38 -5.61 0.89 2.21
C LEU A 38 -6.66 1.68 2.98
N VAL A 39 -7.14 1.13 4.08
CA VAL A 39 -8.22 1.68 4.92
C VAL A 39 -7.63 2.14 6.25
N TYR A 40 -7.80 3.43 6.55
CA TYR A 40 -7.19 4.07 7.71
C TYR A 40 -7.94 5.35 8.10
N GLY A 41 -7.35 6.12 9.02
CA GLY A 41 -7.93 7.32 9.60
C GLY A 41 -8.52 7.06 10.99
N GLY A 42 -9.66 7.69 11.25
CA GLY A 42 -10.38 7.60 12.51
C GLY A 42 -11.71 8.37 12.49
N PRO A 43 -12.35 8.58 13.66
CA PRO A 43 -13.70 9.15 13.77
C PRO A 43 -13.92 10.51 13.10
N ARG A 44 -12.86 11.30 12.87
CA ARG A 44 -12.94 12.61 12.19
C ARG A 44 -12.83 12.51 10.67
N ALA A 45 -12.21 11.45 10.18
CA ALA A 45 -11.84 11.29 8.77
C ALA A 45 -11.52 9.82 8.48
N LEU A 46 -12.45 9.14 7.83
CA LEU A 46 -12.30 7.76 7.37
C LEU A 46 -11.72 7.79 5.96
N ARG A 47 -10.57 7.15 5.74
CA ARG A 47 -9.83 7.22 4.48
C ARG A 47 -9.69 5.86 3.83
N VAL A 48 -9.84 5.84 2.52
CA VAL A 48 -9.55 4.70 1.66
C VAL A 48 -8.67 5.16 0.50
N THR A 49 -7.41 4.74 0.50
CA THR A 49 -6.48 5.02 -0.60
C THR A 49 -6.46 3.82 -1.54
N PHE A 50 -6.70 4.07 -2.82
CA PHE A 50 -6.80 3.05 -3.85
C PHE A 50 -5.48 2.87 -4.60
N SER A 51 -5.22 1.65 -5.04
CA SER A 51 -4.11 1.30 -5.92
C SER A 51 -4.56 0.34 -7.01
N HIS A 52 -3.79 0.29 -8.09
CA HIS A 52 -4.00 -0.64 -9.19
C HIS A 52 -2.64 -1.24 -9.60
N GLU A 53 -2.58 -2.55 -9.84
CA GLU A 53 -1.32 -3.30 -10.07
C GLU A 53 -0.48 -2.78 -11.25
N ARG A 54 -1.10 -2.04 -12.17
CA ARG A 54 -0.46 -1.46 -13.38
C ARG A 54 -0.17 0.04 -13.27
N LEU A 55 -0.51 0.68 -12.16
CA LEU A 55 -0.37 2.13 -12.01
C LEU A 55 1.02 2.49 -11.47
N PHE A 56 2.00 2.42 -12.37
CA PHE A 56 3.36 2.87 -12.12
C PHE A 56 3.56 4.28 -12.67
N LEU A 57 4.32 5.10 -11.96
CA LEU A 57 4.72 6.43 -12.44
C LEU A 57 5.99 6.30 -13.29
N PRO A 58 5.95 6.57 -14.61
CA PRO A 58 7.15 6.50 -15.43
C PRO A 58 8.16 7.59 -15.01
N VAL A 59 9.34 7.18 -14.53
CA VAL A 59 10.39 8.12 -14.09
C VAL A 59 11.38 8.41 -15.23
N GLY A 60 11.56 7.46 -16.15
CA GLY A 60 12.41 7.62 -17.31
C GLY A 60 12.06 6.66 -18.44
N PRO A 61 12.67 6.81 -19.62
CA PRO A 61 12.43 5.90 -20.73
C PRO A 61 12.89 4.48 -20.37
N PRO A 62 12.17 3.42 -20.74
CA PRO A 62 12.60 2.05 -20.49
C PRO A 62 13.93 1.79 -21.21
N LEU A 63 14.76 0.93 -20.61
CA LEU A 63 15.99 0.44 -21.22
C LEU A 63 15.80 -1.01 -21.64
N ASP A 64 16.19 -1.32 -22.87
CA ASP A 64 16.24 -2.70 -23.33
C ASP A 64 17.32 -3.47 -22.57
N PRO A 65 17.09 -4.76 -22.24
CA PRO A 65 18.07 -5.56 -21.55
C PRO A 65 19.34 -5.73 -22.39
N PRO A 66 20.55 -5.67 -21.79
CA PRO A 66 21.80 -5.85 -22.53
C PRO A 66 21.87 -7.22 -23.21
N ASN A 67 22.41 -7.29 -24.42
CA ASN A 67 22.45 -8.51 -25.23
C ASN A 67 23.57 -9.48 -24.79
N THR A 68 23.48 -9.93 -23.54
CA THR A 68 24.47 -10.79 -22.88
C THR A 68 24.70 -12.12 -23.57
N VAL A 69 23.79 -12.57 -24.46
CA VAL A 69 23.94 -13.82 -25.23
C VAL A 69 25.28 -13.85 -25.99
N ARG A 70 25.76 -12.69 -26.46
CA ARG A 70 26.99 -12.55 -27.24
C ARG A 70 28.26 -12.80 -26.43
N ILE A 71 28.20 -12.56 -25.12
CA ILE A 71 29.33 -12.72 -24.20
C ILE A 71 29.17 -13.95 -23.28
N LEU A 72 28.09 -14.74 -23.42
CA LEU A 72 27.89 -15.94 -22.59
C LEU A 72 29.08 -16.92 -22.56
N PRO A 73 29.78 -17.21 -23.67
CA PRO A 73 30.96 -18.08 -23.63
C PRO A 73 32.09 -17.50 -22.77
N GLU A 74 32.34 -16.19 -22.90
CA GLU A 74 33.34 -15.45 -22.12
C GLU A 74 32.98 -15.46 -20.63
N LEU A 75 31.72 -15.11 -20.30
CA LEU A 75 31.22 -15.11 -18.92
C LEU A 75 31.37 -16.49 -18.28
N ARG A 76 30.99 -17.58 -18.98
CA ARG A 76 31.17 -18.95 -18.47
C ARG A 76 32.64 -19.26 -18.19
N SER A 77 33.54 -18.88 -19.09
CA SER A 77 34.98 -19.09 -18.89
C SER A 77 35.50 -18.34 -17.64
N LEU A 78 35.11 -17.09 -17.46
CA LEU A 78 35.47 -16.28 -16.29
C LEU A 78 34.95 -16.93 -15.00
N LEU A 79 33.68 -17.36 -14.99
CA LEU A 79 33.06 -18.00 -13.82
C LEU A 79 33.74 -19.34 -13.48
N TYR A 80 34.05 -20.18 -14.47
CA TYR A 80 34.78 -21.44 -14.24
C TYR A 80 36.22 -21.21 -13.76
N GLY A 81 36.85 -20.11 -14.18
CA GLY A 81 38.16 -19.69 -13.71
C GLY A 81 38.15 -19.00 -12.33
N GLY A 82 36.99 -18.82 -11.70
CA GLY A 82 36.85 -18.15 -10.41
C GLY A 82 36.92 -16.61 -10.47
N ALA A 83 36.89 -16.02 -11.67
CA ALA A 83 36.98 -14.58 -11.90
C ALA A 83 35.60 -13.89 -11.83
N TYR A 84 34.91 -14.01 -10.69
CA TYR A 84 33.52 -13.54 -10.53
C TYR A 84 33.32 -12.04 -10.72
N GLN A 85 34.24 -11.22 -10.20
CA GLN A 85 34.15 -9.76 -10.34
C GLN A 85 34.29 -9.34 -11.80
N GLN A 86 35.26 -9.91 -12.52
CA GLN A 86 35.45 -9.63 -13.95
C GLN A 86 34.23 -10.04 -14.78
N ALA A 87 33.57 -11.15 -14.43
CA ALA A 87 32.34 -11.56 -15.09
C ALA A 87 31.20 -10.55 -14.85
N ALA A 88 31.07 -10.00 -13.63
CA ALA A 88 30.09 -8.97 -13.31
C ALA A 88 30.38 -7.65 -14.05
N ASP A 89 31.64 -7.21 -14.00
CA ASP A 89 32.10 -5.98 -14.67
C ASP A 89 31.86 -6.08 -16.18
N ARG A 90 32.13 -7.24 -16.80
CA ARG A 90 31.92 -7.44 -18.24
C ARG A 90 30.46 -7.28 -18.66
N VAL A 91 29.50 -7.69 -17.83
CA VAL A 91 28.07 -7.49 -18.10
C VAL A 91 27.73 -5.99 -18.08
N LEU A 92 28.26 -5.26 -17.11
CA LEU A 92 28.05 -3.82 -17.00
C LEU A 92 28.70 -3.05 -18.15
N ASP A 93 29.94 -3.42 -18.51
CA ASP A 93 30.66 -2.83 -19.64
C ASP A 93 29.85 -3.00 -20.95
N LEU A 94 29.37 -4.22 -21.22
CA LEU A 94 28.50 -4.47 -22.37
C LEU A 94 27.23 -3.62 -22.32
N ALA A 95 26.59 -3.51 -21.16
CA ALA A 95 25.38 -2.71 -20.99
C ALA A 95 25.63 -1.23 -21.32
N ILE A 96 26.76 -0.67 -20.84
CA ILE A 96 27.17 0.72 -21.08
C ILE A 96 27.56 0.93 -22.55
N GLU A 97 28.26 -0.04 -23.16
CA GLU A 97 28.62 -0.04 -24.59
C GLU A 97 27.37 0.02 -25.48
N GLU A 98 26.32 -0.74 -25.14
CA GLU A 98 25.06 -0.78 -25.88
C GLU A 98 24.18 0.45 -25.60
N ASN A 99 24.16 0.93 -24.35
CA ASN A 99 23.43 2.12 -23.97
C ASN A 99 24.11 2.83 -22.77
N PRO A 100 24.67 4.05 -22.96
CA PRO A 100 25.34 4.80 -21.90
C PRO A 100 24.49 5.08 -20.66
N ALA A 101 23.15 5.00 -20.77
CA ALA A 101 22.25 5.18 -19.64
C ALA A 101 22.38 4.10 -18.55
N TYR A 102 23.07 2.98 -18.83
CA TYR A 102 23.42 1.97 -17.82
C TYR A 102 24.59 2.37 -16.91
N ALA A 103 25.29 3.47 -17.21
CA ALA A 103 26.40 3.96 -16.37
C ALA A 103 25.91 4.60 -15.06
N GLU A 104 24.64 4.95 -14.97
CA GLU A 104 24.03 5.58 -13.80
C GLU A 104 23.02 4.65 -13.14
N LEU A 105 22.92 4.74 -11.81
CA LEU A 105 21.84 4.07 -11.08
C LEU A 105 20.51 4.74 -11.41
N ARG A 106 19.56 3.93 -11.87
CA ARG A 106 18.23 4.41 -12.25
C ARG A 106 17.20 3.98 -11.23
N GLN A 107 16.29 4.89 -10.93
CA GLN A 107 15.14 4.59 -10.10
C GLN A 107 14.14 3.75 -10.91
N ILE A 108 13.60 2.69 -10.29
CA ILE A 108 12.47 1.97 -10.87
C ILE A 108 11.24 2.88 -10.92
N ASP A 109 10.35 2.63 -11.87
CA ASP A 109 9.03 3.27 -11.85
C ASP A 109 8.32 2.84 -10.57
N PRO A 110 7.97 3.78 -9.65
CA PRO A 110 7.31 3.42 -8.41
C PRO A 110 5.83 3.13 -8.66
N LEU A 111 5.27 2.16 -7.95
CA LEU A 111 3.83 1.96 -7.86
C LEU A 111 3.25 3.16 -7.11
N VAL A 112 2.28 3.85 -7.70
CA VAL A 112 1.64 5.01 -7.08
C VAL A 112 0.16 4.74 -6.79
N PRO A 113 -0.37 5.27 -5.68
CA PRO A 113 -1.82 5.27 -5.44
C PRO A 113 -2.56 6.02 -6.55
N SER A 114 -3.82 5.68 -6.78
CA SER A 114 -4.66 6.32 -7.80
C SER A 114 -5.46 7.50 -7.26
N ALA A 115 -6.06 7.35 -6.08
CA ALA A 115 -6.84 8.38 -5.40
C ALA A 115 -7.06 8.00 -3.94
N THR A 116 -7.48 8.98 -3.14
CA THR A 116 -7.93 8.77 -1.76
C THR A 116 -9.36 9.26 -1.61
N LEU A 117 -10.25 8.36 -1.21
CA LEU A 117 -11.61 8.69 -0.77
C LEU A 117 -11.59 9.00 0.72
N THR A 118 -12.09 10.17 1.10
CA THR A 118 -12.22 10.57 2.51
C THR A 118 -13.68 10.85 2.85
N PHE A 119 -14.20 10.13 3.84
CA PHE A 119 -15.50 10.41 4.44
C PHE A 119 -15.30 11.14 5.78
N ARG A 120 -15.91 12.32 5.90
CA ARG A 120 -15.88 13.17 7.11
C ARG A 120 -17.30 13.24 7.69
N PRO A 121 -17.61 12.42 8.71
CA PRO A 121 -18.93 12.44 9.31
C PRO A 121 -19.13 13.74 10.09
N LEU A 122 -20.37 14.24 10.16
CA LEU A 122 -20.72 15.40 10.98
C LEU A 122 -20.69 15.06 12.47
N THR A 123 -20.99 13.80 12.81
CA THR A 123 -21.04 13.27 14.17
C THR A 123 -20.23 11.99 14.24
N SER A 124 -19.54 11.78 15.36
CA SER A 124 -18.87 10.51 15.64
C SER A 124 -18.93 10.19 17.12
N SER A 125 -18.72 8.93 17.45
CA SER A 125 -18.79 8.42 18.81
C SER A 125 -17.56 7.60 19.17
N SER A 126 -17.41 7.32 20.46
CA SER A 126 -16.38 6.44 21.01
C SER A 126 -17.04 5.22 21.68
N PRO A 127 -16.36 4.06 21.72
CA PRO A 127 -15.02 3.82 21.21
C PRO A 127 -14.98 3.60 19.69
N TYR A 128 -13.94 4.14 19.05
CA TYR A 128 -13.56 3.76 17.70
C TYR A 128 -13.02 2.33 17.66
N PHE A 129 -13.29 1.63 16.55
CA PHE A 129 -12.67 0.36 16.24
C PHE A 129 -12.33 0.25 14.76
N ARG A 130 -11.36 -0.61 14.46
CA ARG A 130 -11.04 -1.09 13.12
C ARG A 130 -10.63 -2.56 13.17
N GLU A 131 -10.98 -3.32 12.15
CA GLU A 131 -10.72 -4.75 12.06
C GLU A 131 -10.55 -5.20 10.61
N CYS A 132 -9.88 -6.33 10.42
CA CYS A 132 -9.76 -7.02 9.14
C CYS A 132 -9.99 -8.51 9.37
N ASP A 133 -11.03 -9.07 8.77
CA ASP A 133 -11.30 -10.51 8.79
C ASP A 133 -10.51 -11.20 7.68
N PHE A 134 -9.60 -12.10 8.06
CA PHE A 134 -8.74 -12.81 7.10
C PHE A 134 -9.48 -13.89 6.31
N THR A 135 -10.69 -14.27 6.74
CA THR A 135 -11.52 -15.26 6.02
C THR A 135 -12.23 -14.62 4.85
N SER A 136 -12.82 -13.43 5.05
CA SER A 136 -13.59 -12.71 4.03
C SER A 136 -12.79 -11.65 3.29
N GLY A 137 -11.69 -11.15 3.87
CA GLY A 137 -10.93 -10.02 3.35
C GLY A 137 -11.61 -8.66 3.55
N VAL A 138 -12.68 -8.61 4.36
CA VAL A 138 -13.42 -7.39 4.67
C VAL A 138 -12.68 -6.63 5.77
N VAL A 139 -12.46 -5.34 5.51
CA VAL A 139 -11.94 -4.38 6.47
C VAL A 139 -13.09 -3.52 6.97
N THR A 140 -13.26 -3.46 8.30
CA THR A 140 -14.32 -2.69 8.94
C THR A 140 -13.70 -1.62 9.83
N GLN A 141 -14.23 -0.40 9.80
CA GLN A 141 -13.92 0.64 10.79
C GLN A 141 -15.16 1.45 11.16
N GLY A 142 -15.25 1.89 12.41
CA GLY A 142 -16.44 2.58 12.88
C GLY A 142 -16.49 2.78 14.39
N TRP A 143 -17.71 2.97 14.89
CA TRP A 143 -18.05 3.17 16.30
C TRP A 143 -19.51 2.77 16.53
N PRO A 144 -20.02 2.72 17.77
CA PRO A 144 -21.43 2.38 18.00
C PRO A 144 -22.38 3.26 17.19
N GLY A 145 -23.19 2.65 16.31
CA GLY A 145 -24.14 3.34 15.45
C GLY A 145 -23.62 3.73 14.06
N PHE A 146 -22.36 3.44 13.72
CA PHE A 146 -21.81 3.64 12.37
C PHE A 146 -20.75 2.58 12.03
N ALA A 147 -20.78 2.06 10.80
CA ALA A 147 -19.70 1.21 10.27
C ALA A 147 -19.43 1.48 8.80
N GLN A 148 -18.15 1.52 8.45
CA GLN A 148 -17.64 1.43 7.09
C GLN A 148 -17.02 0.05 6.88
N GLU A 149 -17.53 -0.69 5.90
CA GLU A 149 -16.99 -1.97 5.44
C GLU A 149 -16.37 -1.77 4.06
N VAL A 150 -15.16 -2.29 3.84
CA VAL A 150 -14.42 -2.17 2.57
C VAL A 150 -13.85 -3.53 2.19
N PHE A 151 -14.07 -3.96 0.96
CA PHE A 151 -13.40 -5.14 0.41
C PHE A 151 -13.21 -5.00 -1.10
N ALA A 152 -12.22 -5.71 -1.63
CA ALA A 152 -12.00 -5.84 -3.06
C ALA A 152 -12.61 -7.17 -3.58
N SER A 153 -13.69 -7.09 -4.36
CA SER A 153 -14.29 -8.26 -4.99
C SER A 153 -13.41 -8.73 -6.14
N ARG A 154 -13.01 -10.01 -6.10
CA ARG A 154 -12.34 -10.67 -7.22
C ARG A 154 -13.32 -11.12 -8.30
N ALA A 155 -14.54 -11.53 -7.91
CA ALA A 155 -15.54 -12.02 -8.85
C ALA A 155 -16.08 -10.88 -9.74
N ASP A 156 -16.28 -9.70 -9.14
CA ASP A 156 -16.88 -8.54 -9.83
C ASP A 156 -15.84 -7.49 -10.24
N ASP A 157 -14.59 -7.66 -9.81
CA ASP A 157 -13.46 -6.80 -10.13
C ASP A 157 -13.71 -5.31 -9.76
N VAL A 158 -14.15 -5.11 -8.52
CA VAL A 158 -14.43 -3.79 -7.93
C VAL A 158 -13.96 -3.71 -6.49
N ILE A 159 -13.67 -2.50 -6.01
CA ILE A 159 -13.60 -2.20 -4.58
C ILE A 159 -14.98 -1.72 -4.13
N ALA A 160 -15.59 -2.44 -3.20
CA ALA A 160 -16.88 -2.10 -2.62
C ALA A 160 -16.67 -1.41 -1.27
N ILE A 161 -17.38 -0.30 -1.06
CA ILE A 161 -17.41 0.44 0.20
C ILE A 161 -18.86 0.55 0.62
N ARG A 162 -19.16 0.08 1.83
CA ARG A 162 -20.49 0.16 2.43
C ARG A 162 -20.44 0.99 3.68
N LEU A 163 -21.28 2.02 3.76
CA LEU A 163 -21.51 2.81 4.97
C LEU A 163 -22.86 2.42 5.55
N THR A 164 -22.92 2.20 6.86
CA THR A 164 -24.16 1.91 7.59
C THR A 164 -24.25 2.79 8.83
N GLY A 165 -25.46 3.21 9.19
CA GLY A 165 -25.70 4.10 10.34
C GLY A 165 -25.94 5.56 9.93
N ASP A 166 -25.49 6.50 10.77
CA ASP A 166 -25.55 7.94 10.48
C ASP A 166 -24.48 8.32 9.44
N ILE A 167 -24.89 8.46 8.18
CA ILE A 167 -24.01 8.79 7.05
C ILE A 167 -24.01 10.29 6.71
N ASN A 168 -24.48 11.14 7.61
CA ASN A 168 -24.42 12.58 7.42
C ASN A 168 -22.98 13.07 7.50
N GLY A 169 -22.47 13.61 6.40
CA GLY A 169 -21.07 13.99 6.29
C GLY A 169 -20.71 14.47 4.89
N VAL A 170 -19.42 14.70 4.68
CA VAL A 170 -18.84 15.06 3.39
C VAL A 170 -18.02 13.88 2.88
N LEU A 171 -18.25 13.50 1.61
CA LEU A 171 -17.44 12.53 0.90
C LEU A 171 -16.61 13.27 -0.15
N ASP A 172 -15.30 13.12 -0.08
CA ASP A 172 -14.34 13.77 -0.99
C ASP A 172 -13.46 12.72 -1.65
N LEU A 173 -13.19 12.91 -2.95
CA LEU A 173 -12.25 12.11 -3.71
C LEU A 173 -11.14 13.03 -4.22
N ALA A 174 -9.94 12.83 -3.67
CA ALA A 174 -8.78 13.63 -4.03
C ALA A 174 -7.73 12.76 -4.73
N PRO A 175 -6.84 13.37 -5.54
CA PRO A 175 -5.58 12.73 -5.90
C PRO A 175 -4.85 12.26 -4.63
N PRO A 176 -3.99 11.25 -4.72
CA PRO A 176 -3.17 10.86 -3.58
C PRO A 176 -2.31 12.04 -3.12
N GLU A 177 -2.04 12.13 -1.81
CA GLU A 177 -1.13 13.15 -1.28
C GLU A 177 0.24 13.08 -2.01
N ASP A 178 0.77 14.24 -2.43
CA ASP A 178 2.05 14.29 -3.16
C ASP A 178 3.18 13.83 -2.23
N PRO A 179 3.89 12.73 -2.52
CA PRO A 179 5.00 12.27 -1.68
C PRO A 179 6.14 13.29 -1.57
N ARG A 180 6.19 14.30 -2.44
CA ARG A 180 7.16 15.41 -2.39
C ARG A 180 6.72 16.57 -1.48
N SER A 181 5.47 16.62 -1.04
CA SER A 181 4.98 17.71 -0.17
C SER A 181 5.43 17.56 1.28
N ASN A 182 5.90 16.38 1.69
CA ASN A 182 6.22 16.08 3.09
C ASN A 182 7.71 15.74 3.25
N ALA A 183 8.52 16.70 3.72
CA ALA A 183 9.78 16.39 4.38
C ALA A 183 9.46 15.46 5.57
N ARG A 184 9.84 14.18 5.52
CA ARG A 184 9.27 13.13 6.38
C ARG A 184 9.93 13.11 7.78
N PRO A 185 9.28 13.56 8.86
CA PRO A 185 9.55 13.01 10.19
C PRO A 185 9.09 11.55 10.25
N ARG A 186 9.64 10.76 11.19
CA ARG A 186 9.23 9.36 11.43
C ARG A 186 7.70 9.27 11.55
N SER A 187 7.11 8.23 10.95
CA SER A 187 5.69 7.91 11.06
C SER A 187 5.30 7.87 12.55
N PRO A 188 4.34 8.70 13.01
CA PRO A 188 3.94 8.68 14.41
C PRO A 188 3.27 7.34 14.74
N THR A 189 3.62 6.77 15.89
CA THR A 189 3.01 5.53 16.38
C THR A 189 1.48 5.69 16.49
N PRO A 190 0.67 4.71 16.05
CA PRO A 190 -0.78 4.76 16.20
C PRO A 190 -1.20 5.05 17.64
N THR A 191 -2.15 5.96 17.82
CA THR A 191 -2.63 6.39 19.14
C THR A 191 -4.11 6.04 19.34
N PRO A 192 -4.58 5.87 20.58
CA PRO A 192 -6.01 5.77 20.87
C PRO A 192 -6.75 7.00 20.34
N CYS A 193 -7.91 6.81 19.74
CA CYS A 193 -8.74 7.93 19.30
C CYS A 193 -9.43 8.60 20.49
N ALA A 194 -9.49 9.93 20.45
CA ALA A 194 -10.32 10.75 21.34
C ALA A 194 -11.71 10.93 20.75
#